data_AF-A0A349VS65-F1
#
_entry.id   AF-A0A349VS65-F1
#
_cell.length_a   1.000
_cell.length_b   1.000
_cell.length_c   1.000
_cell.angle_alpha   90.00
_cell.angle_beta   90.00
_cell.angle_gamma   90.00
#
_symmetry.space_group_name_H-M   'P 1'
#
loop_
_entity.id
_entity.type
_entity.pdbx_description
1 polymer ?
#
loop_
_entity_poly.entity_id
_entity_poly.type
_entity_poly.pdbx_seq_one_letter_code
_entity_poly.pdbx_strand_id
1 'polypeptide(L)' 'GKNGYVERPEKIRVRAQNRNGEWFDMEATDLLAVCICHEYDHLDGILFIDKVVEVEEEELEDGEEE' A
#
# COMPACT_ATOMS: atom_id res chain seq x y z
N GLY A 1 9.71 -13.21 1.23
CA GLY A 1 8.39 -12.55 1.43
C GLY A 1 7.84 -12.21 0.06
N LYS A 2 6.54 -11.96 -0.14
CA LYS A 2 6.04 -11.57 -1.48
C LYS A 2 6.19 -10.07 -1.67
N ASN A 3 6.86 -9.66 -2.74
CA ASN A 3 7.01 -8.27 -3.16
C ASN A 3 6.33 -8.06 -4.52
N GLY A 4 5.95 -6.83 -4.82
CA GLY A 4 5.32 -6.49 -6.10
C GLY A 4 5.05 -5.01 -6.23
N TYR A 5 5.01 -4.54 -7.47
CA TYR A 5 4.73 -3.15 -7.81
C TYR A 5 3.22 -2.89 -7.76
N VAL A 6 2.85 -1.80 -7.09
CA VAL A 6 1.47 -1.32 -6.97
C VAL A 6 1.42 0.14 -7.37
N GLU A 7 0.58 0.49 -8.34
CA GLU A 7 0.38 1.88 -8.74
C GLU A 7 -0.35 2.66 -7.65
N ARG A 8 0.19 3.82 -7.25
CA ARG A 8 -0.37 4.70 -6.22
C ARG A 8 -0.25 6.17 -6.66
N PRO A 9 -1.18 7.04 -6.23
CA PRO A 9 -1.05 8.47 -6.49
C PRO A 9 0.22 9.06 -5.85
N GLU A 10 0.96 9.88 -6.59
CA GLU A 10 2.15 10.58 -6.12
C GLU A 10 1.83 11.69 -5.10
N LYS A 11 0.62 12.26 -5.18
CA LYS A 11 0.11 13.29 -4.27
C LYS A 11 -1.35 13.03 -3.92
N ILE A 12 -1.69 13.13 -2.64
CA ILE A 12 -3.06 13.02 -2.12
C ILE A 12 -3.38 14.16 -1.17
N ARG A 13 -4.69 14.42 -0.99
CA ARG A 13 -5.22 15.25 0.09
C ARG A 13 -6.15 14.40 0.95
N VAL A 14 -5.91 14.39 2.25
CA VAL A 14 -6.58 13.51 3.21
C VAL A 14 -7.27 14.36 4.25
N ARG A 15 -8.48 13.96 4.63
CA ARG A 15 -9.20 14.51 5.78
C ARG A 15 -9.44 13.40 6.79
N ALA A 16 -8.97 13.59 8.01
CA ALA A 16 -9.06 12.58 9.07
C ALA A 16 -9.32 13.24 10.44
N GLN A 17 -9.63 12.42 11.44
CA GLN A 17 -9.71 12.85 12.83
C GLN A 17 -8.46 12.43 13.59
N ASN A 18 -7.96 13.29 14.47
CA ASN A 18 -6.89 12.92 15.39
C ASN A 18 -7.43 12.04 16.54
N ARG A 19 -6.58 11.66 17.48
CA ARG A 19 -6.95 10.79 18.62
C ARG A 19 -8.00 11.41 19.56
N ASN A 20 -8.24 12.72 19.46
CA ASN A 20 -9.24 13.45 20.22
C ASN A 20 -10.55 13.64 19.43
N GLY A 21 -10.64 13.13 18.20
CA GLY A 21 -11.80 13.32 17.33
C GLY A 21 -11.81 14.65 16.56
N GLU A 22 -10.73 15.44 16.64
CA GLU A 22 -10.67 16.73 15.95
C GLU A 22 -10.30 16.54 14.48
N TRP A 23 -11.09 17.16 13.59
CA TRP A 23 -10.85 17.09 12.14
C TRP A 23 -9.62 17.88 11.73
N PHE A 24 -8.84 17.31 10.83
CA PHE A 24 -7.75 17.98 10.14
C PHE A 24 -7.66 17.56 8.67
N ASP A 25 -7.03 18.42 7.87
CA ASP A 25 -6.69 18.19 6.48
C ASP A 25 -5.16 18.11 6.35
N MET A 26 -4.66 17.21 5.51
CA MET A 26 -3.24 17.14 5.17
C MET A 26 -3.04 16.85 3.68
N GLU A 27 -1.98 17.41 3.11
CA GLU A 27 -1.44 16.97 1.82
C GLU A 27 -0.25 16.03 2.08
N ALA A 28 -0.18 14.93 1.33
CA ALA A 28 0.92 13.99 1.40
C ALA A 28 1.44 13.71 -0.02
N THR A 29 2.76 13.52 -0.13
CA THR A 29 3.44 13.19 -1.37
C THR A 29 4.33 11.97 -1.18
N ASP A 30 4.81 11.42 -2.30
CA ASP A 30 5.85 10.39 -2.35
C ASP A 30 5.48 9.19 -1.45
N LEU A 31 6.43 8.73 -0.64
CA LEU A 31 6.26 7.57 0.25
C LEU A 31 5.10 7.76 1.24
N LEU A 32 4.85 8.99 1.72
CA LEU A 32 3.75 9.22 2.66
C LEU A 32 2.38 9.04 1.99
N ALA A 33 2.24 9.48 0.73
CA ALA A 33 1.03 9.25 -0.05
C ALA A 33 0.79 7.75 -0.25
N VAL A 34 1.85 6.99 -0.56
CA VAL A 34 1.79 5.53 -0.72
C VAL A 34 1.35 4.86 0.58
N CYS A 35 1.98 5.18 1.71
CA CYS A 35 1.64 4.59 3.01
C CYS A 35 0.18 4.88 3.39
N ILE A 36 -0.28 6.12 3.24
CA ILE A 36 -1.67 6.46 3.59
C ILE A 36 -2.66 5.70 2.68
N CYS A 37 -2.37 5.57 1.38
CA CYS A 37 -3.20 4.77 0.48
C CYS A 37 -3.24 3.29 0.88
N HIS A 38 -2.11 2.73 1.34
CA HIS A 38 -2.03 1.34 1.81
C HIS A 38 -2.89 1.12 3.06
N GLU A 39 -2.76 1.98 4.06
CA GLU A 39 -3.55 1.86 5.29
C GLU A 39 -5.04 2.15 5.07
N TYR A 40 -5.37 3.06 4.15
CA TYR A 40 -6.75 3.34 3.78
C TYR A 40 -7.41 2.14 3.11
N ASP A 41 -6.71 1.46 2.20
CA ASP A 41 -7.20 0.23 1.56
C ASP A 41 -7.59 -0.86 2.56
N HIS A 42 -6.84 -0.97 3.68
CA HIS A 42 -7.18 -1.93 4.74
C HIS A 42 -8.52 -1.62 5.41
N LEU A 43 -8.97 -0.36 5.44
CA LEU A 43 -10.30 0.00 5.94
C LEU A 43 -11.42 -0.56 5.05
N ASP A 44 -11.13 -0.74 3.76
CA ASP A 44 -12.02 -1.34 2.77
C ASP A 44 -11.78 -2.84 2.57
N GLY A 45 -10.86 -3.44 3.35
CA GLY A 45 -10.50 -4.85 3.26
C GLY A 45 -9.68 -5.23 2.02
N ILE A 46 -9.01 -4.25 1.38
CA ILE A 46 -8.20 -4.47 0.18
C ILE A 46 -6.73 -4.67 0.59
N LEU A 47 -6.12 -5.77 0.14
CA LEU A 47 -4.70 -6.05 0.34
C LEU A 47 -3.88 -5.60 -0.87
N PHE A 48 -2.57 -5.43 -0.67
CA PHE A 48 -1.69 -5.01 -1.77
C PHE A 48 -1.70 -6.02 -2.93
N ILE A 49 -1.83 -7.33 -2.64
CA ILE A 49 -1.90 -8.40 -3.65
C ILE A 49 -3.09 -8.26 -4.59
N ASP A 50 -4.17 -7.58 -4.17
CA ASP A 50 -5.35 -7.34 -5.00
C ASP A 50 -5.11 -6.22 -6.02
N LYS A 51 -4.04 -5.43 -5.85
CA LYS A 51 -3.68 -4.27 -6.69
C LYS A 51 -2.29 -4.40 -7.32
N VAL A 52 -1.58 -5.50 -7.10
CA VAL A 52 -0.26 -5.72 -7.72
C VAL A 52 -0.42 -5.80 -9.24
N VAL A 53 0.35 -4.97 -9.94
CA VAL A 53 0.41 -4.97 -11.41
C VAL A 53 1.56 -5.84 -11.93
N GLU A 54 2.63 -5.97 -11.14
CA GLU A 54 3.80 -6.78 -11.46
C GLU A 54 4.32 -7.41 -10.17
N VAL A 55 4.31 -8.75 -10.10
CA VAL A 55 4.84 -9.48 -8.96
C VAL A 55 6.35 -9.60 -9.17
N GLU A 56 7.13 -9.25 -8.15
CA GLU A 56 8.54 -9.64 -8.13
C GLU A 56 8.59 -11.09 -7.66
N GLU A 57 8.60 -12.03 -8.61
CA GLU A 57 8.93 -13.42 -8.30
C GLU A 57 10.42 -13.49 -7.95
N GLU A 58 10.74 -13.70 -6.68
CA GLU A 58 11.98 -14.41 -6.35
C GLU A 58 11.81 -15.81 -6.98
N GLU A 59 12.64 -16.15 -7.97
CA GLU A 59 12.78 -17.52 -8.45
C GLU A 59 13.06 -18.40 -7.23
N LEU A 60 12.04 -19.06 -6.71
CA LEU A 60 12.21 -20.20 -5.84
C LEU A 60 12.77 -21.29 -6.77
N GLU A 61 14.09 -21.50 -6.74
CA GLU A 61 14.64 -22.81 -7.06
C GLU A 61 14.03 -23.79 -6.05
N ASP A 62 12.82 -24.27 -6.34
CA ASP A 62 12.36 -25.56 -5.82
C ASP A 62 13.33 -26.58 -6.42
N GLY A 63 14.37 -26.89 -5.64
CA GLY A 63 15.16 -28.09 -5.85
C GLY A 63 14.24 -29.29 -5.71
N GLU A 64 13.64 -29.70 -6.83
CA GLU A 64 13.21 -31.07 -7.02
C GLU A 64 14.47 -31.94 -7.00
N GLU A 65 14.88 -32.38 -5.80
CA GLU A 65 15.76 -33.54 -5.65
C GLU A 65 14.97 -34.78 -6.13
N GLU A 66 15.43 -35.38 -7.24
CA GLU A 66 15.03 -36.75 -7.66
C GLU A 66 15.40 -37.81 -6.62
#